data_AF-A0A5S9M9W6-F1
#
_entry.id   AF-A0A5S9M9W6-F1
#
_cell.length_a   1.000
_cell.length_b   1.000
_cell.length_c   1.000
_cell.angle_alpha   90.00
_cell.angle_beta   90.00
_cell.angle_gamma   90.00
#
_symmetry.space_group_name_H-M   'P 1'
#
loop_
_entity.id
_entity.type
_entity.pdbx_description
1 polymer ?
#
loop_
_entity_poly.entity_id
_entity_poly.type
_entity_poly.pdbx_seq_one_letter_code
_entity_poly.pdbx_strand_id
1 'polypeptide(L)'
;MNFSHVMHIISIVTGKLKRDTHPVDALMSAFPAGTLTGAPKIRAMQLLNEMEPEPRENVWRLYCLYWIRRQYRLLYYHSYDERQKNQTASIQAGAGIVADSVPENEWEETCNKAGALLKAIQLAEHIFSEKESVQDESPTISSC
;
A
#
# COMPACT_ATOMS: atom_id res chain seq x y z
N MET A 1 14.85 14.24 -3.57
CA MET A 1 13.61 13.91 -4.33
C MET A 1 12.48 14.73 -3.73
N ASN A 2 11.85 15.62 -4.50
CA ASN A 2 10.68 16.37 -4.04
C ASN A 2 9.42 15.54 -4.29
N PHE A 3 8.61 15.37 -3.24
CA PHE A 3 7.24 14.89 -3.35
C PHE A 3 6.32 16.11 -3.29
N SER A 4 5.18 16.07 -3.99
CA SER A 4 4.30 17.23 -4.19
C SER A 4 3.75 17.82 -2.89
N HIS A 5 3.72 17.07 -1.79
CA HIS A 5 3.07 17.48 -0.54
C HIS A 5 3.88 17.19 0.74
N VAL A 6 5.06 16.57 0.64
CA VAL A 6 5.89 16.23 1.82
C VAL A 6 7.39 16.25 1.51
N MET A 7 8.21 16.57 2.52
CA MET A 7 9.66 16.46 2.48
C MET A 7 10.10 15.19 3.23
N HIS A 8 11.01 14.41 2.64
CA HIS A 8 11.62 13.26 3.30
C HIS A 8 13.12 13.48 3.48
N ILE A 9 13.63 13.17 4.68
CA ILE A 9 15.07 13.04 4.91
C ILE A 9 15.49 11.68 4.35
N ILE A 10 16.36 11.68 3.35
CA ILE A 10 16.79 10.46 2.65
C ILE A 10 18.28 10.26 2.86
N SER A 11 18.66 9.06 3.28
CA SER A 11 20.04 8.58 3.28
C SER A 11 20.17 7.42 2.30
N ILE A 12 21.24 7.40 1.51
CA ILE A 12 21.54 6.31 0.57
C ILE A 12 22.69 5.49 1.15
N VAL A 13 22.46 4.19 1.31
CA VAL A 13 23.46 3.22 1.78
C VAL A 13 23.78 2.26 0.63
N THR A 14 25.06 2.11 0.29
CA THR A 14 25.53 1.23 -0.79
C THR A 14 26.60 0.28 -0.28
N GLY A 15 26.65 -0.94 -0.85
CA GLY A 15 27.68 -1.93 -0.54
C GLY A 15 28.02 -2.78 -1.77
N LYS A 16 29.17 -3.46 -1.71
CA LYS A 16 29.55 -4.46 -2.72
C LYS A 16 29.18 -5.85 -2.22
N LEU A 17 28.49 -6.62 -3.06
CA LEU A 17 28.20 -8.03 -2.76
C LEU A 17 29.51 -8.82 -2.66
N LYS A 18 29.53 -9.81 -1.75
CA LYS A 18 30.63 -10.78 -1.71
C LYS A 18 30.57 -11.65 -2.97
N ARG A 19 31.72 -12.19 -3.36
CA ARG A 19 31.85 -12.99 -4.60
C ARG A 19 30.88 -14.17 -4.67
N ASP A 20 30.62 -14.79 -3.52
CA ASP A 20 29.80 -16.01 -3.43
C ASP A 20 28.38 -15.74 -2.90
N THR A 21 27.89 -14.50 -3.01
CA THR A 21 26.53 -14.15 -2.58
C THR A 21 25.63 -13.93 -3.79
N HIS A 22 24.53 -14.67 -3.85
CA HIS A 22 23.55 -14.48 -4.90
C HIS A 22 22.76 -13.18 -4.64
N PRO A 23 22.40 -12.38 -5.66
CA PRO A 23 21.64 -11.14 -5.47
C PRO A 23 20.33 -11.31 -4.68
N VAL A 24 19.69 -12.48 -4.81
CA VAL A 24 18.48 -12.83 -4.04
C VAL A 24 18.77 -12.94 -2.55
N ASP A 25 19.94 -13.47 -2.16
CA ASP A 25 20.31 -13.57 -0.74
C ASP A 25 20.46 -12.18 -0.11
N ALA A 26 21.01 -11.24 -0.87
CA ALA A 26 21.11 -9.85 -0.45
C ALA A 26 19.72 -9.21 -0.25
N LEU A 27 18.78 -9.47 -1.18
CA LEU A 27 17.39 -9.04 -1.04
C LEU A 27 16.75 -9.65 0.22
N MET A 28 16.87 -10.97 0.40
CA MET A 28 16.28 -11.68 1.55
C MET A 28 16.85 -11.20 2.88
N SER A 29 18.14 -10.82 2.93
CA SER A 29 18.75 -10.26 4.14
C SER A 29 18.19 -8.89 4.53
N ALA A 30 17.84 -8.07 3.54
CA ALA A 30 17.26 -6.74 3.75
C ALA A 30 15.75 -6.80 3.98
N PHE A 31 15.09 -7.87 3.53
CA PHE A 31 13.65 -8.08 3.65
C PHE A 31 13.22 -8.42 5.10
N PRO A 32 11.96 -8.10 5.49
CA PRO A 32 11.16 -7.00 4.97
C PRO A 32 11.78 -5.64 5.31
N ALA A 33 11.34 -4.58 4.63
CA ALA A 33 11.88 -3.23 4.85
C ALA A 33 11.73 -2.76 6.30
N GLY A 34 12.80 -2.18 6.85
CA GLY A 34 12.81 -1.62 8.20
C GLY A 34 11.74 -0.54 8.40
N THR A 35 11.42 0.24 7.37
CA THR A 35 10.40 1.29 7.41
C THR A 35 8.97 0.79 7.56
N LEU A 36 8.72 -0.50 7.28
CA LEU A 36 7.40 -1.13 7.43
C LEU A 36 7.28 -1.98 8.70
N THR A 37 8.40 -2.25 9.35
CA THR A 37 8.49 -3.13 10.52
C THR A 37 8.87 -2.33 11.75
N GLY A 38 10.12 -1.89 11.82
CA GLY A 38 10.70 -1.14 12.93
C GLY A 38 12.10 -1.62 13.27
N ALA A 39 12.61 -1.18 14.42
CA ALA A 39 13.92 -1.55 14.94
C ALA A 39 13.85 -1.82 16.45
N PRO A 40 14.48 -2.90 16.96
CA PRO A 40 15.12 -4.01 16.24
C PRO A 40 14.11 -4.85 15.43
N LYS A 41 14.44 -5.20 14.17
CA LYS A 41 13.51 -5.77 13.18
C LYS A 41 12.71 -6.97 13.68
N ILE A 42 13.40 -7.96 14.26
CA ILE A 42 12.76 -9.20 14.74
C ILE A 42 11.73 -8.90 15.84
N ARG A 43 12.09 -8.06 16.82
CA ARG A 43 11.17 -7.71 17.91
C ARG A 43 10.00 -6.87 17.42
N ALA A 44 10.23 -5.93 16.50
CA ALA A 44 9.18 -5.14 15.90
C ALA A 44 8.16 -6.02 15.16
N MET A 45 8.61 -7.03 14.39
CA MET A 45 7.70 -7.97 13.72
C MET A 45 6.88 -8.82 14.70
N GLN A 46 7.47 -9.24 15.83
CA GLN A 46 6.73 -9.97 16.87
C GLN A 46 5.61 -9.10 17.46
N LEU A 47 5.93 -7.85 17.81
CA LEU A 47 4.95 -6.90 18.33
C LEU A 47 3.82 -6.62 17.33
N LEU A 48 4.13 -6.44 16.05
CA LEU A 48 3.11 -6.29 15.02
C LEU A 48 2.20 -7.52 14.94
N ASN A 49 2.78 -8.73 15.00
CA ASN A 49 2.00 -9.97 14.99
C ASN A 49 1.14 -10.16 16.25
N GLU A 50 1.55 -9.60 17.39
CA GLU A 50 0.77 -9.62 18.63
C GLU A 50 -0.37 -8.60 18.61
N MET A 51 -0.18 -7.44 17.98
CA MET A 51 -1.11 -6.32 18.04
C MET A 51 -2.09 -6.24 16.87
N GLU A 52 -1.73 -6.74 15.69
CA GLU A 52 -2.55 -6.59 14.50
C GLU A 52 -3.59 -7.72 14.36
N PRO A 53 -4.85 -7.38 14.03
CA PRO A 53 -5.93 -8.36 13.93
C PRO A 53 -5.79 -9.26 12.70
N GLU A 54 -5.11 -8.80 11.65
CA GLU A 54 -4.93 -9.54 10.40
C GLU A 54 -3.44 -9.68 10.04
N PRO A 55 -3.02 -10.86 9.56
CA PRO A 55 -1.67 -11.05 9.06
C PRO A 55 -1.37 -10.12 7.88
N ARG A 56 -0.20 -9.47 7.90
CA ARG A 56 0.30 -8.62 6.80
C ARG A 56 0.71 -9.38 5.52
N GLU A 57 0.21 -10.58 5.27
CA GLU A 57 0.63 -11.43 4.13
C GLU A 57 0.48 -10.74 2.78
N ASN A 58 -0.60 -9.97 2.61
CA ASN A 58 -0.87 -9.22 1.39
C ASN A 58 0.11 -8.05 1.19
N VAL A 59 0.56 -7.44 2.30
CA VAL A 59 1.57 -6.37 2.31
C VAL A 59 2.91 -6.91 1.83
N TRP A 60 3.32 -8.06 2.35
CA TRP A 60 4.60 -8.68 2.02
C TRP A 60 4.63 -9.18 0.58
N ARG A 61 3.54 -9.80 0.10
CA ARG A 61 3.41 -10.29 -1.29
C ARG A 61 3.51 -9.16 -2.31
N LEU A 62 2.79 -8.07 -2.08
CA LEU A 62 2.77 -6.95 -3.02
C LEU A 62 4.08 -6.13 -2.96
N TYR A 63 4.73 -6.03 -1.79
CA TYR A 63 6.06 -5.42 -1.67
C TYR A 63 7.14 -6.16 -2.49
N CYS A 64 7.08 -7.49 -2.57
CA CYS A 64 7.95 -8.28 -3.44
C CYS A 64 7.68 -8.03 -4.94
N LEU A 65 6.44 -7.71 -5.34
CA LEU A 65 6.07 -7.43 -6.73
C LEU A 65 6.38 -5.98 -7.16
N TYR A 66 6.31 -5.02 -6.23
CA TYR A 66 6.38 -3.57 -6.49
C TYR A 66 7.75 -2.92 -6.23
N TRP A 67 8.82 -3.71 -6.11
CA TRP A 67 10.19 -3.24 -5.80
C TRP A 67 10.78 -2.22 -6.81
N ILE A 68 10.06 -1.86 -7.88
CA ILE A 68 10.58 -0.98 -8.95
C ILE A 68 10.21 0.50 -8.81
N ARG A 69 9.14 0.98 -8.14
CA ARG A 69 8.81 2.44 -8.19
C ARG A 69 8.09 3.08 -6.98
N ARG A 70 8.84 3.26 -5.88
CA ARG A 70 8.58 4.19 -4.73
C ARG A 70 7.97 3.53 -3.49
N GLN A 71 8.35 4.08 -2.34
CA GLN A 71 7.83 3.73 -1.02
C GLN A 71 6.37 4.13 -0.94
N TYR A 72 5.47 3.16 -1.07
CA TYR A 72 4.09 3.32 -0.64
C TYR A 72 3.90 2.44 0.59
N ARG A 73 3.70 3.09 1.73
CA ARG A 73 3.26 2.48 3.00
C ARG A 73 1.77 2.14 2.97
N LEU A 74 1.25 1.96 1.75
CA LEU A 74 -0.15 1.91 1.37
C LEU A 74 -0.30 0.80 0.36
N LEU A 75 -1.15 -0.16 0.67
CA LEU A 75 -1.33 -1.35 -0.14
C LEU A 75 -2.82 -1.51 -0.39
N TYR A 76 -3.13 -1.70 -1.66
CA TYR A 76 -4.47 -1.87 -2.19
C TYR A 76 -4.56 -3.30 -2.72
N TYR A 77 -5.54 -4.05 -2.24
CA TYR A 77 -5.90 -5.32 -2.85
C TYR A 77 -7.41 -5.41 -3.02
N HIS A 78 -7.78 -6.10 -4.08
CA HIS A 78 -9.16 -6.36 -4.47
C HIS A 78 -9.48 -7.81 -4.12
N SER A 79 -10.46 -8.03 -3.25
CA SER A 79 -11.05 -9.34 -3.05
C SER A 79 -12.42 -9.37 -3.71
N TYR A 80 -12.63 -10.37 -4.57
CA TYR A 80 -13.94 -10.67 -5.10
C TYR A 80 -14.55 -11.77 -4.23
N ASP A 81 -15.59 -11.42 -3.47
CA ASP A 81 -16.37 -12.43 -2.74
C ASP A 81 -17.52 -12.90 -3.63
N GLU A 82 -17.35 -14.11 -4.19
CA GLU A 82 -18.37 -14.78 -5.00
C GLU A 82 -19.70 -14.97 -4.26
N ARG A 83 -19.69 -15.10 -2.93
CA ARG A 83 -20.90 -15.31 -2.13
C ARG A 83 -21.71 -14.04 -1.95
N GLN A 84 -21.04 -12.89 -1.85
CA GLN A 84 -21.69 -11.59 -1.73
C GLN A 84 -21.87 -10.89 -3.07
N LYS A 85 -21.28 -11.42 -4.16
CA LYS A 85 -21.19 -10.77 -5.47
C LYS A 85 -20.69 -9.32 -5.38
N ASN A 86 -19.88 -9.03 -4.37
CA ASN A 86 -19.47 -7.68 -4.06
C ASN A 86 -17.96 -7.56 -4.15
N GLN A 87 -17.51 -6.45 -4.71
CA GLN A 87 -16.10 -6.13 -4.88
C GLN A 87 -15.65 -5.29 -3.68
N THR A 88 -14.71 -5.79 -2.90
CA THR A 88 -14.18 -5.04 -1.75
C THR A 88 -12.73 -4.64 -2.00
N ALA A 89 -12.50 -3.33 -1.89
CA ALA A 89 -11.16 -2.76 -1.84
C ALA A 89 -10.70 -2.63 -0.39
N SER A 90 -9.58 -3.26 -0.06
CA SER A 90 -8.94 -3.10 1.25
C SER A 90 -7.70 -2.23 1.13
N ILE A 91 -7.61 -1.22 2.00
CA ILE A 91 -6.47 -0.31 2.08
C ILE A 91 -5.84 -0.44 3.45
N GLN A 92 -4.56 -0.80 3.47
CA GLN A 92 -3.79 -0.82 4.71
C GLN A 92 -2.83 0.36 4.74
N ALA A 93 -2.89 1.13 5.83
CA ALA A 93 -1.97 2.22 6.15
C ALA A 93 -1.48 2.02 7.60
N GLY A 94 -0.19 2.23 7.84
CA GLY A 94 0.40 2.23 9.19
C GLY A 94 1.15 3.53 9.44
N ALA A 95 1.68 3.73 10.64
CA ALA A 95 2.59 4.82 11.02
C ALA A 95 3.80 4.30 11.80
N GLY A 96 4.87 5.09 11.86
CA GLY A 96 6.12 4.70 12.51
C GLY A 96 6.15 5.25 13.93
N ILE A 97 5.96 4.39 14.92
CA ILE A 97 5.86 4.82 16.32
C ILE A 97 7.27 4.94 16.94
N VAL A 98 7.54 6.08 17.56
CA VAL A 98 8.73 6.35 18.37
C VAL A 98 8.32 6.74 19.79
N ALA A 99 9.29 6.87 20.71
CA ALA A 99 9.00 7.18 22.11
C ALA A 99 8.25 8.51 22.30
N ASP A 100 8.52 9.49 21.43
CA ASP A 100 7.91 10.82 21.48
C ASP A 100 6.65 10.92 20.60
N SER A 101 6.15 9.80 20.05
CA SER A 101 4.94 9.79 19.22
C SER A 101 3.71 10.15 20.04
N VAL A 102 2.83 10.95 19.44
CA VAL A 102 1.52 11.32 20.02
C VAL A 102 0.44 10.48 19.33
N PRO A 103 -0.31 9.62 20.05
CA PRO A 103 -1.25 8.68 19.45
C PRO A 103 -2.22 9.30 18.44
N GLU A 104 -2.77 10.47 18.77
CA GLU A 104 -3.73 11.18 17.93
C GLU A 104 -3.11 11.63 16.60
N ASN A 105 -1.86 12.12 16.63
CA ASN A 105 -1.14 12.56 15.43
C ASN A 105 -0.80 11.37 14.53
N GLU A 106 -0.39 10.25 15.12
CA GLU A 106 -0.07 9.03 14.37
C GLU A 106 -1.32 8.45 13.70
N TRP A 107 -2.45 8.46 14.41
CA TRP A 107 -3.75 8.11 13.85
C TRP A 107 -4.11 9.01 12.67
N GLU A 108 -4.01 10.32 12.83
CA GLU A 108 -4.28 11.27 11.74
C GLU A 108 -3.36 11.05 10.53
N GLU A 109 -2.07 10.76 10.76
CA GLU A 109 -1.12 10.41 9.70
C GLU A 109 -1.55 9.16 8.93
N THR A 110 -2.03 8.12 9.62
CA THR A 110 -2.55 6.92 8.96
C THR A 110 -3.80 7.19 8.11
N CYS A 111 -4.75 7.97 8.64
CA CYS A 111 -5.96 8.38 7.92
C CYS A 111 -5.62 9.23 6.69
N ASN A 112 -4.71 10.19 6.83
CA ASN A 112 -4.28 11.05 5.73
C ASN A 112 -3.59 10.27 4.61
N LYS A 113 -2.81 9.24 4.97
CA LYS A 113 -2.18 8.34 3.99
C LYS A 113 -3.21 7.47 3.27
N ALA A 114 -4.14 6.85 4.00
CA ALA A 114 -5.22 6.07 3.40
C ALA A 114 -6.15 6.94 2.52
N GLY A 115 -6.42 8.15 2.97
CA GLY A 115 -7.33 9.11 2.32
C GLY A 115 -6.94 9.45 0.89
N ALA A 116 -5.65 9.45 0.55
CA ALA A 116 -5.20 9.67 -0.83
C ALA A 116 -5.68 8.57 -1.79
N LEU A 117 -5.60 7.30 -1.36
CA LEU A 117 -6.10 6.16 -2.15
C LEU A 117 -7.63 6.10 -2.16
N LEU A 118 -8.27 6.37 -1.02
CA LEU A 118 -9.74 6.42 -0.94
C LEU A 118 -10.31 7.46 -1.91
N LYS A 119 -9.73 8.67 -1.96
CA LYS A 119 -10.13 9.70 -2.92
C LYS A 119 -9.91 9.26 -4.36
N ALA A 120 -8.82 8.56 -4.65
CA ALA A 120 -8.55 8.05 -5.99
C ALA A 120 -9.58 6.99 -6.42
N ILE A 121 -9.99 6.10 -5.51
CA ILE A 121 -11.05 5.10 -5.76
C ILE A 121 -12.38 5.81 -5.99
N GLN A 122 -12.77 6.75 -5.13
CA GLN A 122 -14.01 7.52 -5.29
C GLN A 122 -14.06 8.26 -6.64
N LEU A 123 -12.96 8.91 -7.04
CA LEU A 123 -12.87 9.57 -8.34
C LEU A 123 -13.00 8.57 -9.50
N ALA A 124 -12.38 7.39 -9.39
CA ALA A 124 -12.51 6.35 -10.40
C ALA A 124 -13.97 5.86 -10.48
N GLU A 125 -14.60 5.55 -9.36
CA GLU A 125 -16.00 5.13 -9.30
C GLU A 125 -16.93 6.16 -9.94
N HIS A 126 -16.75 7.46 -9.67
CA HIS A 126 -17.51 8.52 -10.33
C HIS A 126 -17.30 8.54 -11.86
N ILE A 127 -16.05 8.49 -12.33
CA ILE A 127 -15.73 8.54 -13.77
C ILE A 127 -16.29 7.33 -14.52
N PHE A 128 -16.24 6.14 -13.90
CA PHE A 128 -16.69 4.90 -14.54
C PHE A 128 -18.20 4.68 -14.41
N SER A 129 -18.86 5.19 -13.36
CA SER A 129 -20.32 5.17 -13.22
C SER A 129 -21.02 6.06 -14.26
N GLU A 130 -20.45 7.23 -14.59
CA GLU A 130 -21.00 8.10 -15.63
C GLU A 130 -20.92 7.46 -17.04
N LYS A 131 -19.87 6.66 -17.31
CA LYS A 131 -19.71 5.98 -18.61
C LYS A 131 -20.70 4.85 -18.85
N GLU A 132 -21.17 4.16 -17.82
CA GLU A 132 -22.22 3.14 -17.95
C GLU A 132 -23.58 3.77 -18.29
N SER A 133 -23.88 4.98 -17.81
CA SER A 133 -25.13 5.68 -18.11
C SER A 133 -25.26 6.21 -19.53
N VAL A 134 -24.14 6.35 -20.27
CA VAL A 134 -24.11 6.92 -21.63
C VAL A 134 -24.10 5.83 -22.72
N GLN A 135 -23.94 4.55 -22.35
CA GLN A 135 -23.90 3.44 -23.32
C GLN A 135 -25.24 2.71 -23.53
N ASP A 136 -26.32 3.09 -22.84
CA ASP A 136 -27.65 2.46 -22.99
C ASP A 136 -28.62 3.22 -23.93
N GLU A 137 -28.25 4.41 -24.42
CA GLU A 137 -28.99 5.06 -25.53
C GLU A 137 -28.39 4.66 -26.88
N SER A 138 -28.60 3.41 -27.26
CA SER A 138 -28.57 3.07 -28.69
C SER A 138 -29.81 3.69 -29.36
N PRO A 139 -29.67 4.51 -30.42
CA PRO A 139 -30.83 5.02 -31.13
C PRO A 139 -31.55 3.84 -31.77
N THR A 140 -32.79 3.60 -31.34
CA THR A 140 -33.75 2.82 -32.11
C THR A 140 -33.97 3.55 -33.42
N ILE A 141 -33.22 3.15 -34.45
CA ILE A 141 -33.58 3.49 -35.83
C ILE A 141 -34.80 2.64 -36.17
N SER A 142 -35.96 3.25 -35.93
CA SER A 142 -37.24 2.86 -36.50
C SER A 142 -37.21 3.09 -38.02
N SER A 143 -37.68 2.08 -38.75
CA SER A 143 -38.12 2.05 -40.16
C SER A 143 -37.10 2.41 -41.26
N CYS A 144 -36.68 1.40 -42.03
CA CYS A 144 -37.32 1.06 -43.30
C CYS A 144 -37.04 -0.40 -43.69
#